data_AF-A0A834TZ76-F1
#
_entry.id   AF-A0A834TZ76-F1
#
_cell.length_a   1.000
_cell.length_b   1.000
_cell.length_c   1.000
_cell.angle_alpha   90.00
_cell.angle_beta   90.00
_cell.angle_gamma   90.00
#
_symmetry.space_group_name_H-M   'P 1'
#
loop_
_entity.id
_entity.type
_entity.pdbx_description
1 polymer ?
#
loop_
_entity_poly.entity_id
_entity_poly.type
_entity_poly.pdbx_seq_one_letter_code
_entity_poly.pdbx_strand_id
1 'polypeptide(L)'
;MDKWKEVDLDAEEVIVIEEGGDTGKHDISRLKLCLAGSIWGEGHYNHGAFQKTIAQVWRTKHGVDIKEIDKNLYMFQFFHWKDRDKVLEGEPWWFDKQVLTLKEITGDEQPSELRSSRVPFWIRVYDLPFNQRTELAAKSLGDKVGHYLTYDDSEEWWISQNR
;
A
#
# COMPACT_ATOMS: atom_id res chain seq x y z
N MET A 1 47.25 -14.90 -1.33
CA MET A 1 46.28 -15.24 -0.27
C MET A 1 45.54 -13.97 0.07
N ASP A 2 44.32 -13.92 -0.42
CA ASP A 2 43.34 -12.86 -0.33
C ASP A 2 43.00 -12.44 1.10
N LYS A 3 42.74 -11.15 1.27
CA LYS A 3 41.50 -10.71 1.92
C LYS A 3 41.16 -9.31 1.42
N TRP A 4 40.18 -9.28 0.53
CA TRP A 4 39.67 -8.09 -0.12
C TRP A 4 38.92 -7.20 0.88
N LYS A 5 39.26 -5.92 0.78
CA LYS A 5 38.52 -4.69 1.06
C LYS A 5 37.13 -4.85 1.68
N GLU A 6 37.03 -4.32 2.89
CA GLU A 6 35.86 -3.63 3.41
C GLU A 6 35.44 -2.54 2.40
N VAL A 7 34.25 -2.68 1.84
CA VAL A 7 33.63 -1.69 0.96
C VAL A 7 32.41 -1.17 1.70
N ASP A 8 32.48 0.10 2.07
CA ASP A 8 31.34 0.90 2.50
C ASP A 8 30.25 0.82 1.43
N LEU A 9 29.07 0.32 1.82
CA LEU A 9 27.87 0.40 1.02
C LEU A 9 27.16 1.73 1.32
N ASP A 10 27.79 2.81 0.90
CA ASP A 10 27.07 4.04 0.56
C ASP A 10 26.35 3.78 -0.76
N ALA A 11 25.04 3.58 -0.70
CA ALA A 11 24.18 3.64 -1.88
C ALA A 11 22.77 4.06 -1.47
N GLU A 12 22.58 5.37 -1.37
CA GLU A 12 21.31 5.99 -1.78
C GLU A 12 21.05 5.60 -3.25
N GLU A 13 20.46 4.44 -3.51
CA GLU A 13 19.82 4.18 -4.80
C GLU A 13 18.40 4.74 -4.76
N VAL A 14 18.31 6.06 -4.83
CA VAL A 14 17.09 6.71 -5.30
C VAL A 14 16.88 6.22 -6.73
N ILE A 15 15.74 5.59 -7.02
CA ILE A 15 15.36 5.27 -8.40
C ILE A 15 15.27 6.60 -9.17
N VAL A 16 16.31 6.88 -9.96
CA VAL A 16 16.29 7.84 -11.06
C VAL A 16 15.93 7.00 -12.28
N ILE A 17 14.73 7.19 -12.81
CA ILE A 17 14.34 6.59 -14.08
C ILE A 17 15.11 7.36 -15.16
N GLU A 18 16.33 6.91 -15.47
CA GLU A 18 17.06 7.39 -16.65
C GLU A 18 16.59 6.57 -17.87
N GLU A 19 16.04 7.26 -18.88
CA GLU A 19 15.71 6.65 -20.16
C GLU A 19 17.00 6.30 -20.92
N GLY A 20 17.46 5.05 -20.80
CA GLY A 20 18.45 4.51 -21.73
C GLY A 20 19.21 3.28 -21.26
N GLY A 21 18.79 2.10 -21.72
CA GLY A 21 19.66 0.94 -21.95
C GLY A 21 19.52 -0.24 -21.00
N ASP A 22 18.98 -1.36 -21.50
CA ASP A 22 19.14 -2.76 -21.04
C ASP A 22 19.01 -3.09 -19.52
N THR A 23 18.36 -2.22 -18.72
CA THR A 23 18.05 -2.40 -17.29
C THR A 23 16.68 -3.02 -17.00
N GLY A 24 15.86 -3.21 -18.03
CA GLY A 24 14.41 -3.41 -17.89
C GLY A 24 13.93 -4.60 -17.06
N LYS A 25 14.73 -5.68 -16.91
CA LYS A 25 14.33 -6.83 -16.06
C LYS A 25 14.58 -6.59 -14.56
N HIS A 26 15.65 -5.89 -14.22
CA HIS A 26 15.97 -5.55 -12.82
C HIS A 26 15.06 -4.44 -12.31
N ASP A 27 14.73 -3.47 -13.17
CA ASP A 27 13.84 -2.36 -12.84
C ASP A 27 12.41 -2.84 -12.54
N ILE A 28 11.83 -3.69 -13.40
CA ILE A 28 10.47 -4.25 -13.17
C ILE A 28 10.41 -5.06 -11.87
N SER A 29 11.50 -5.75 -11.51
CA SER A 29 11.55 -6.54 -10.27
C SER A 29 11.53 -5.65 -9.02
N ARG A 30 12.13 -4.46 -9.09
CA ARG A 30 12.11 -3.47 -8.01
C ARG A 30 10.75 -2.78 -7.89
N LEU A 31 10.07 -2.51 -9.01
CA LEU A 31 8.72 -1.93 -9.02
C LEU A 31 7.69 -2.80 -8.28
N LYS A 32 7.88 -4.12 -8.21
CA LYS A 32 7.02 -5.02 -7.40
C LYS A 32 7.05 -4.70 -5.91
N LEU A 33 8.09 -4.03 -5.44
CA LEU A 33 8.23 -3.55 -4.07
C LEU A 33 7.80 -2.09 -3.91
N CYS A 34 7.27 -1.46 -4.96
CA CYS A 34 6.78 -0.10 -4.92
C CYS A 34 5.25 -0.04 -4.80
N LEU A 35 4.77 0.99 -4.13
CA LEU A 35 3.39 1.46 -4.22
C LEU A 35 3.38 2.93 -4.61
N ALA A 36 2.46 3.32 -5.47
CA ALA A 36 2.05 4.70 -5.57
C ALA A 36 0.99 4.97 -4.51
N GLY A 37 1.02 6.13 -3.87
CA GLY A 37 -0.10 6.53 -3.04
C GLY A 37 -0.45 8.00 -3.16
N SER A 38 -1.75 8.26 -3.21
CA SER A 38 -2.31 9.59 -3.35
C SER A 38 -3.15 9.97 -2.14
N ILE A 39 -2.94 11.19 -1.64
CA ILE A 39 -3.79 11.76 -0.60
C ILE A 39 -4.99 12.44 -1.25
N TRP A 40 -6.18 12.02 -0.85
CA TRP A 40 -7.42 12.55 -1.37
C TRP A 40 -7.85 13.81 -0.60
N GLY A 41 -7.78 14.96 -1.27
CA GLY A 41 -8.29 16.25 -0.81
C GLY A 41 -7.36 17.42 -1.14
N GLU A 42 -7.89 18.64 -1.01
CA GLU A 42 -7.19 19.90 -1.33
C GLU A 42 -6.53 20.55 -0.11
N GLY A 43 -6.57 19.90 1.05
CA GLY A 43 -5.98 20.39 2.29
C GLY A 43 -4.46 20.60 2.17
N HIS A 44 -3.97 21.64 2.82
CA HIS A 44 -2.54 21.84 3.04
C HIS A 44 -2.14 21.02 4.27
N TYR A 45 -1.20 20.10 4.09
CA TYR A 45 -0.62 19.35 5.20
C TYR A 45 0.90 19.41 5.14
N ASN A 46 1.55 19.07 6.26
CA ASN A 46 3.00 19.06 6.33
C ASN A 46 3.55 17.73 5.76
N HIS A 47 4.16 17.79 4.58
CA HIS A 47 4.73 16.64 3.87
C HIS A 47 5.76 15.87 4.71
N GLY A 48 6.64 16.58 5.43
CA GLY A 48 7.62 15.94 6.32
C GLY A 48 6.97 15.26 7.52
N ALA A 49 5.87 15.81 8.05
CA ALA A 49 5.08 15.17 9.09
C ALA A 49 4.33 13.95 8.55
N PHE A 50 3.79 14.03 7.32
CA PHE A 50 3.15 12.91 6.64
C PHE A 50 4.10 11.72 6.52
N GLN A 51 5.27 11.92 5.92
CA GLN A 51 6.27 10.86 5.71
C GLN A 51 6.65 10.17 7.02
N LYS A 52 6.96 10.97 8.06
CA LYS A 52 7.31 10.44 9.39
C LYS A 52 6.16 9.66 10.02
N THR A 53 4.95 10.20 9.93
CA THR A 53 3.76 9.59 10.56
C THR A 53 3.41 8.27 9.88
N ILE A 54 3.37 8.24 8.54
CA ILE A 54 3.05 7.02 7.78
C ILE A 54 4.09 5.92 8.02
N ALA A 55 5.39 6.26 7.97
CA ALA A 55 6.45 5.30 8.28
C ALA A 55 6.30 4.72 9.70
N GLN A 56 5.96 5.56 10.68
CA GLN A 56 5.73 5.14 12.06
C GLN A 56 4.46 4.28 12.23
N VAL A 57 3.39 4.58 11.50
CA VAL A 57 2.10 3.86 11.59
C VAL A 57 2.22 2.48 10.95
N TRP A 58 2.83 2.38 9.77
CA TRP A 58 3.00 1.11 9.07
C TRP A 58 3.91 0.13 9.81
N ARG A 59 4.87 0.65 10.60
CA ARG A 59 5.82 -0.14 11.39
C ARG A 59 6.44 -1.25 10.55
N THR A 60 6.96 -0.87 9.38
CA THR A 60 7.63 -1.80 8.48
C THR A 60 8.89 -2.32 9.17
N LYS A 61 9.15 -3.62 9.04
CA LYS A 61 10.31 -4.23 9.70
C LYS A 61 11.61 -3.87 9.00
N HIS A 62 11.57 -3.73 7.68
CA HIS A 62 12.76 -3.50 6.86
C HIS A 62 12.87 -2.04 6.40
N GLY A 63 11.94 -1.17 6.82
CA GLY A 63 11.88 0.22 6.40
C GLY A 63 11.06 0.45 5.13
N VAL A 64 10.87 1.72 4.80
CA VAL A 64 10.21 2.19 3.58
C VAL A 64 10.78 3.56 3.23
N ASP A 65 11.16 3.74 1.97
CA ASP A 65 11.54 5.05 1.44
C ASP A 65 10.33 5.72 0.81
N ILE A 66 10.16 7.01 1.13
CA ILE A 66 8.99 7.78 0.71
C ILE A 66 9.46 9.00 -0.07
N LYS A 67 9.07 9.07 -1.33
CA LYS A 67 9.40 10.19 -2.22
C LYS A 67 8.13 10.82 -2.76
N GLU A 68 8.02 12.14 -2.67
CA GLU A 68 6.97 12.87 -3.38
C GLU A 68 7.35 12.95 -4.86
N ILE A 69 6.45 12.52 -5.74
CA ILE A 69 6.66 12.51 -7.20
C ILE A 69 5.78 13.55 -7.91
N ASP A 70 4.67 13.95 -7.29
CA ASP A 70 3.80 15.04 -7.72
C ASP A 70 2.95 15.50 -6.52
N LYS A 71 2.21 16.61 -6.64
CA LYS A 71 1.38 17.17 -5.57
C LYS A 71 0.44 16.11 -5.00
N ASN A 72 0.55 15.80 -3.72
CA ASN A 72 -0.25 14.78 -3.03
C ASN A 72 -0.10 13.36 -3.62
N LEU A 73 0.99 13.09 -4.35
CA LEU A 73 1.30 11.79 -4.92
C LEU A 73 2.72 11.37 -4.50
N TYR A 74 2.79 10.20 -3.90
CA TYR A 74 4.00 9.66 -3.31
C TYR A 74 4.32 8.31 -3.92
N MET A 75 5.61 8.01 -4.01
CA MET A 75 6.14 6.69 -4.26
C MET A 75 6.69 6.13 -2.95
N PHE A 76 6.24 4.93 -2.61
CA PHE A 76 6.69 4.17 -1.45
C PHE A 76 7.51 2.99 -1.94
N GLN A 77 8.82 2.99 -1.70
CA GLN A 77 9.71 1.88 -2.00
C GLN A 77 9.91 1.05 -0.73
N PHE A 78 9.41 -0.17 -0.73
CA PHE A 78 9.61 -1.10 0.38
C PHE A 78 10.89 -1.91 0.16
N PHE A 79 11.58 -2.25 1.25
CA PHE A 79 12.76 -3.12 1.19
C PHE A 79 12.39 -4.61 1.27
N HIS A 80 11.14 -4.94 1.56
CA HIS A 80 10.67 -6.32 1.67
C HIS A 80 9.19 -6.46 1.31
N TRP A 81 8.85 -7.47 0.50
CA TRP A 81 7.49 -7.70 0.00
C TRP A 81 6.45 -7.88 1.12
N LYS A 82 6.80 -8.59 2.20
CA LYS A 82 5.90 -8.74 3.37
C LYS A 82 5.49 -7.41 4.02
N ASP A 83 6.37 -6.41 4.02
CA ASP A 83 6.03 -5.09 4.58
C ASP A 83 5.07 -4.34 3.63
N ARG A 84 5.30 -4.44 2.31
CA ARG A 84 4.37 -3.92 1.28
C ARG A 84 2.99 -4.56 1.43
N ASP A 85 2.92 -5.89 1.45
CA ASP A 85 1.65 -6.62 1.46
C ASP A 85 0.86 -6.34 2.75
N LYS A 86 1.55 -6.30 3.90
CA LYS A 86 0.95 -5.88 5.17
C LYS A 86 0.35 -4.47 5.10
N VAL A 87 1.03 -3.55 4.40
CA VAL A 87 0.53 -2.19 4.22
C VAL A 87 -0.71 -2.16 3.32
N LEU A 88 -0.72 -2.93 2.23
CA LEU A 88 -1.90 -3.07 1.37
C LEU A 88 -3.10 -3.70 2.11
N GLU A 89 -2.86 -4.75 2.88
CA GLU A 89 -3.91 -5.44 3.64
C GLU A 89 -4.50 -4.57 4.77
N GLY A 90 -3.72 -3.61 5.28
CA GLY A 90 -4.13 -2.68 6.33
C GLY A 90 -4.94 -1.47 5.85
N GLU A 91 -5.27 -1.36 4.56
CA GLU A 91 -6.09 -0.27 4.05
C GLU A 91 -7.52 -0.25 4.67
N PRO A 92 -8.14 0.94 4.82
CA PRO A 92 -7.69 2.25 4.36
C PRO A 92 -6.73 2.96 5.33
N TRP A 93 -5.79 3.74 4.79
CA TRP A 93 -4.90 4.60 5.57
C TRP A 93 -5.38 6.05 5.61
N TRP A 94 -5.15 6.73 6.74
CA TRP A 94 -5.58 8.10 6.96
C TRP A 94 -4.43 8.96 7.45
N PHE A 95 -4.39 10.21 6.99
CA PHE A 95 -3.52 11.25 7.54
C PHE A 95 -4.26 12.59 7.55
N ASP A 96 -4.27 13.25 8.70
CA ASP A 96 -4.91 14.56 8.88
C ASP A 96 -6.34 14.67 8.28
N LYS A 97 -7.17 13.66 8.57
CA LYS A 97 -8.56 13.52 8.07
C LYS A 97 -8.69 13.33 6.55
N GLN A 98 -7.59 13.16 5.84
CA GLN A 98 -7.55 12.82 4.42
C GLN A 98 -7.21 11.34 4.25
N VAL A 99 -7.82 10.69 3.26
CA VAL A 99 -7.55 9.28 2.97
C VAL A 99 -6.31 9.18 2.07
N LEU A 100 -5.42 8.24 2.40
CA LEU A 100 -4.33 7.82 1.54
C LEU A 100 -4.78 6.58 0.78
N THR A 101 -4.84 6.68 -0.54
CA THR A 101 -5.12 5.54 -1.42
C THR A 101 -3.80 4.95 -1.89
N LEU A 102 -3.64 3.63 -1.90
CA LEU A 102 -2.47 2.98 -2.48
C LEU A 102 -2.82 2.28 -3.80
N LYS A 103 -1.83 2.20 -4.68
CA LYS A 103 -1.90 1.51 -5.97
C LYS A 103 -0.59 0.77 -6.22
N GLU A 104 -0.70 -0.48 -6.64
CA GLU A 104 0.45 -1.26 -7.10
C GLU A 104 0.96 -0.72 -8.43
N ILE A 105 2.28 -0.64 -8.60
CA ILE A 105 2.89 -0.14 -9.84
C ILE A 105 3.25 -1.31 -10.75
N THR A 106 2.73 -1.32 -11.98
CA THR A 106 3.02 -2.37 -12.98
C THR A 106 4.20 -2.04 -13.89
N GLY A 107 4.56 -0.75 -13.98
CA GLY A 107 5.75 -0.23 -14.66
C GLY A 107 5.55 0.30 -16.07
N ASP A 108 4.36 0.12 -16.64
CA ASP A 108 3.91 0.71 -17.90
C ASP A 108 3.11 2.01 -17.73
N GLU A 109 2.91 2.43 -16.49
CA GLU A 109 1.98 3.49 -16.11
C GLU A 109 2.65 4.87 -16.09
N GLN A 110 1.95 5.88 -16.58
CA GLN A 110 2.39 7.26 -16.45
C GLN A 110 2.10 7.81 -15.04
N PRO A 111 2.86 8.80 -14.52
CA PRO A 111 2.59 9.39 -13.21
C PRO A 111 1.15 9.89 -13.01
N SER A 112 0.50 10.37 -14.09
CA SER A 112 -0.90 10.79 -14.08
C SER A 112 -1.88 9.63 -13.82
N GLU A 113 -1.48 8.39 -14.13
CA GLU A 113 -2.29 7.18 -13.98
C GLU A 113 -2.08 6.50 -12.62
N LEU A 114 -1.08 6.94 -11.85
CA LEU A 114 -0.77 6.40 -10.53
C LEU A 114 -1.77 6.82 -9.44
N ARG A 115 -2.59 7.84 -9.71
CA ARG A 115 -3.61 8.31 -8.76
C ARG A 115 -4.80 7.36 -8.77
N SER A 116 -5.15 6.82 -7.60
CA SER A 116 -6.37 6.04 -7.43
C SER A 116 -7.50 6.93 -6.92
N SER A 117 -8.69 6.76 -7.47
CA SER A 117 -9.94 7.38 -7.00
C SER A 117 -10.77 6.45 -6.13
N ARG A 118 -10.26 5.24 -5.84
CA ARG A 118 -10.94 4.21 -5.05
C ARG A 118 -10.04 3.79 -3.90
N VAL A 119 -10.67 3.48 -2.78
CA VAL A 119 -10.00 2.94 -1.60
C VAL A 119 -10.76 1.71 -1.12
N PRO A 120 -10.08 0.57 -0.92
CA PRO A 120 -10.71 -0.60 -0.30
C PRO A 120 -10.92 -0.35 1.20
N PHE A 121 -12.02 -0.86 1.74
CA PHE A 121 -12.29 -0.83 3.17
C PHE A 121 -13.18 -1.99 3.58
N TRP A 122 -13.03 -2.42 4.83
CA TRP A 122 -13.85 -3.47 5.42
C TRP A 122 -15.19 -2.92 5.92
N ILE A 123 -16.28 -3.62 5.56
CA ILE A 123 -17.61 -3.37 6.10
C ILE A 123 -17.96 -4.50 7.03
N ARG A 124 -18.30 -4.15 8.27
CA ARG A 124 -18.80 -5.13 9.25
C ARG A 124 -20.32 -5.06 9.34
N VAL A 125 -20.96 -6.19 9.10
CA VAL A 125 -22.42 -6.33 9.13
C VAL A 125 -22.81 -7.05 10.42
N TYR A 126 -23.65 -6.40 11.22
CA TYR A 126 -24.12 -6.94 12.50
C TYR A 126 -25.44 -7.69 12.33
N ASP A 127 -25.68 -8.63 13.25
CA ASP A 127 -26.93 -9.40 13.35
C ASP A 127 -27.37 -10.10 12.06
N LEU A 128 -26.41 -10.47 11.22
CA LEU A 128 -26.67 -11.20 9.99
C LEU A 128 -27.09 -12.65 10.32
N PRO A 129 -28.26 -13.11 9.86
CA PRO A 129 -28.71 -14.49 10.05
C PRO A 129 -27.66 -15.50 9.60
N PHE A 130 -27.52 -16.62 10.32
CA PHE A 130 -26.47 -17.62 10.03
C PHE A 130 -26.51 -18.15 8.59
N ASN A 131 -27.70 -18.33 8.02
CA ASN A 131 -27.89 -18.76 6.63
C ASN A 131 -27.54 -17.67 5.58
N GLN A 132 -27.27 -16.44 6.01
CA GLN A 132 -26.85 -15.32 5.18
C GLN A 132 -25.36 -14.98 5.34
N ARG A 133 -24.61 -15.75 6.15
CA ARG A 133 -23.15 -15.62 6.27
C ARG A 133 -22.45 -16.40 5.16
N THR A 134 -22.75 -16.04 3.92
CA THR A 134 -22.19 -16.68 2.73
C THR A 134 -21.54 -15.63 1.85
N GLU A 135 -20.55 -16.05 1.06
CA GLU A 135 -19.90 -15.17 0.07
C GLU A 135 -20.92 -14.52 -0.87
N LEU A 136 -21.94 -15.26 -1.31
CA LEU A 136 -22.99 -14.72 -2.19
C LEU A 136 -23.76 -13.57 -1.55
N ALA A 137 -24.10 -13.69 -0.26
CA ALA A 137 -24.78 -12.62 0.47
C ALA A 137 -23.84 -11.43 0.72
N ALA A 138 -22.57 -11.70 1.09
CA ALA A 138 -21.56 -10.67 1.28
C ALA A 138 -21.32 -9.87 -0.01
N LYS A 139 -21.18 -10.56 -1.15
CA LYS A 139 -21.06 -9.95 -2.47
C LYS A 139 -22.29 -9.13 -2.83
N SER A 140 -23.50 -9.70 -2.68
CA SER A 140 -24.74 -8.98 -3.00
C SER A 140 -24.92 -7.70 -2.18
N LEU A 141 -24.47 -7.70 -0.91
CA LEU A 141 -24.50 -6.51 -0.08
C LEU A 141 -23.36 -5.54 -0.42
N GLY A 142 -22.14 -6.04 -0.61
CA GLY A 142 -20.97 -5.25 -0.98
C GLY A 142 -21.18 -4.50 -2.29
N ASP A 143 -21.75 -5.15 -3.30
CA ASP A 143 -22.06 -4.57 -4.61
C ASP A 143 -23.14 -3.47 -4.55
N LYS A 144 -23.94 -3.41 -3.47
CA LYS A 144 -24.89 -2.30 -3.24
C LYS A 144 -24.20 -1.06 -2.65
N VAL A 145 -23.11 -1.25 -1.92
CA VAL A 145 -22.36 -0.15 -1.29
C VAL A 145 -21.25 0.35 -2.22
N GLY A 146 -20.59 -0.55 -2.94
CA GLY A 146 -19.47 -0.26 -3.81
C GLY A 146 -19.15 -1.43 -4.71
N HIS A 147 -17.86 -1.66 -4.98
CA HIS A 147 -17.42 -2.85 -5.71
C HIS A 147 -16.95 -3.89 -4.68
N TYR A 148 -17.62 -5.03 -4.60
CA TYR A 148 -17.17 -6.11 -3.73
C TYR A 148 -15.77 -6.59 -4.12
N LEU A 149 -14.90 -6.78 -3.12
CA LEU A 149 -13.55 -7.30 -3.32
C LEU A 149 -13.40 -8.71 -2.77
N THR A 150 -13.69 -8.87 -1.47
CA THR A 150 -13.56 -10.14 -0.77
C THR A 150 -14.48 -10.16 0.45
N TYR A 151 -14.65 -11.34 1.04
CA TYR A 151 -15.28 -11.54 2.33
C TYR A 151 -14.30 -12.25 3.26
N ASP A 152 -14.42 -11.95 4.55
CA ASP A 152 -13.65 -12.64 5.59
C ASP A 152 -14.42 -13.91 5.99
N ASP A 153 -13.79 -15.06 5.76
CA ASP A 153 -14.31 -16.39 6.09
C ASP A 153 -13.74 -16.95 7.40
N SER A 154 -12.95 -16.16 8.13
CA SER A 154 -12.30 -16.62 9.36
C SER A 154 -13.32 -16.88 10.47
N GLU A 155 -13.45 -18.15 10.85
CA GLU A 155 -14.24 -18.57 12.01
C GLU A 155 -13.61 -18.18 13.37
N GLU A 156 -12.40 -17.64 13.38
CA GLU A 156 -11.66 -17.35 14.63
C GLU A 156 -12.17 -16.09 15.35
N TRP A 157 -12.79 -15.16 14.62
CA TRP A 157 -13.22 -13.88 15.17
C TRP A 157 -14.48 -14.00 16.06
N TRP A 158 -15.35 -14.99 15.81
CA TRP A 158 -16.57 -15.20 16.62
C TRP A 158 -16.29 -15.97 17.92
N ILE A 159 -15.29 -16.85 17.94
CA ILE A 159 -14.94 -17.65 19.13
C ILE A 159 -14.26 -16.78 20.20
N SER A 160 -13.45 -15.81 19.78
CA SER A 160 -12.65 -14.97 20.69
C SER A 160 -13.43 -13.86 21.40
N GLN A 161 -14.62 -13.47 20.90
CA GLN A 161 -15.48 -12.45 21.52
C GLN A 161 -16.44 -13.03 22.58
N ASN A 162 -16.59 -14.36 22.66
CA ASN A 162 -17.54 -15.05 23.54
C ASN A 162 -16.85 -15.90 24.62
N ARG A 163 -15.62 -15.56 25.02
CA ARG A 163 -14.89 -16.23 26.11
C ARG A 163 -14.56 -15.27 27.24
#